data_AF-A0A7L3V9P6-F1
#
_entry.id   AF-A0A7L3V9P6-F1
#
_cell.length_a   1.000
_cell.length_b   1.000
_cell.length_c   1.000
_cell.angle_alpha   90.00
_cell.angle_beta   90.00
_cell.angle_gamma   90.00
#
_symmetry.space_group_name_H-M   'P 1'
#
loop_
_entity.id
_entity.type
_entity.pdbx_description
1 polymer ?
#
loop_
_entity_poly.entity_id
_entity_poly.type
_entity_poly.pdbx_seq_one_letter_code
_entity_poly.pdbx_strand_id
1 'polypeptide(L)'
;MDALHEAGIHAAVALQAGPPWLEQFWLLLTSHLDPNSIYTVFFPLARGLDEHVSLMVLWIALAAEWLNVVLKWFLFGERPYWWIHESGLSEREQLPLRQFPVTCETGPGDPSGHCMILGAALWPIVTALSKAVSRYTRSRLLRLVPFLLYLLLLVAMGLSRIFVLAHFPHQVISGSLAGEGGSQPLPRSPFPAHPIPVPTPPVPAPGMALGWGLQRWPPNFLKVRFFLLTALGLLLSALALHGLATAAGLDLDW
;
A
#
# COMPACT_ATOMS: atom_id res chain seq x y z
N MET A 1 -4.87 -19.18 -13.44
CA MET A 1 -4.99 -17.72 -13.34
C MET A 1 -6.40 -17.28 -13.72
N ASP A 2 -6.97 -17.80 -14.79
CA ASP A 2 -8.32 -17.42 -15.25
C ASP A 2 -9.41 -17.62 -14.19
N ALA A 3 -9.49 -18.78 -13.52
CA ALA A 3 -10.46 -18.99 -12.44
C ALA A 3 -10.33 -17.99 -11.27
N LEU A 4 -9.11 -17.49 -11.00
CA LEU A 4 -8.88 -16.47 -9.98
C LEU A 4 -9.38 -15.09 -10.44
N HIS A 5 -9.22 -14.79 -11.74
CA HIS A 5 -9.72 -13.57 -12.35
C HIS A 5 -11.25 -13.59 -12.47
N GLU A 6 -11.86 -14.69 -12.91
CA GLU A 6 -13.31 -14.89 -12.94
C GLU A 6 -13.92 -14.70 -11.54
N ALA A 7 -13.36 -15.36 -10.52
CA ALA A 7 -13.79 -15.15 -9.13
C ALA A 7 -13.67 -13.68 -8.69
N GLY A 8 -12.61 -12.99 -9.13
CA GLY A 8 -12.42 -11.57 -8.90
C GLY A 8 -13.46 -10.69 -9.59
N ILE A 9 -13.85 -11.03 -10.81
CA ILE A 9 -14.94 -10.36 -11.54
C ILE A 9 -16.27 -10.56 -10.81
N HIS A 10 -16.60 -11.79 -10.38
CA HIS A 10 -17.81 -12.04 -9.61
C HIS A 10 -17.82 -11.29 -8.28
N ALA A 11 -16.68 -11.16 -7.61
CA ALA A 11 -16.55 -10.33 -6.41
C ALA A 11 -16.87 -8.85 -6.72
N ALA A 12 -16.37 -8.32 -7.85
CA ALA A 12 -16.68 -6.96 -8.27
C ALA A 12 -18.16 -6.77 -8.61
N VAL A 13 -18.78 -7.73 -9.32
CA VAL A 13 -20.23 -7.73 -9.59
C VAL A 13 -21.03 -7.70 -8.29
N ALA A 14 -20.68 -8.55 -7.32
CA ALA A 14 -21.35 -8.60 -6.03
C ALA A 14 -21.22 -7.27 -5.26
N LEU A 15 -20.06 -6.61 -5.32
CA LEU A 15 -19.86 -5.28 -4.73
C LEU A 15 -20.67 -4.19 -5.44
N GLN A 16 -20.74 -4.23 -6.77
CA GLN A 16 -21.49 -3.26 -7.58
C GLN A 16 -23.01 -3.42 -7.49
N ALA A 17 -23.50 -4.60 -7.10
CA ALA A 17 -24.91 -4.87 -6.81
C ALA A 17 -25.38 -4.28 -5.45
N GLY A 18 -24.46 -3.70 -4.68
CA GLY A 18 -24.78 -3.01 -3.43
C GLY A 18 -25.69 -1.77 -3.61
N PRO A 19 -26.21 -1.22 -2.50
CA PRO A 19 -27.06 -0.03 -2.54
C PRO A 19 -26.33 1.20 -3.12
N PRO A 20 -27.05 2.13 -3.77
CA PRO A 20 -26.44 3.27 -4.47
C PRO A 20 -25.49 4.10 -3.61
N TRP A 21 -25.81 4.35 -2.34
CA TRP A 21 -24.97 5.16 -1.46
C TRP A 21 -23.57 4.57 -1.23
N LEU A 22 -23.42 3.24 -1.32
CA LEU A 22 -22.11 2.59 -1.22
C LEU A 22 -21.23 2.93 -2.43
N GLU A 23 -21.81 3.11 -3.62
CA GLU A 23 -21.06 3.53 -4.81
C GLU A 23 -20.42 4.89 -4.61
N GLN A 24 -21.19 5.90 -4.15
CA GLN A 24 -20.59 7.21 -3.88
C GLN A 24 -19.51 7.11 -2.79
N PHE A 25 -19.73 6.29 -1.76
CA PHE A 25 -18.72 6.04 -0.73
C PHE A 25 -17.43 5.44 -1.31
N TRP A 26 -17.52 4.40 -2.14
CA TRP A 26 -16.35 3.76 -2.75
C TRP A 26 -15.60 4.69 -3.70
N LEU A 27 -16.34 5.47 -4.51
CA LEU A 27 -15.75 6.44 -5.42
C LEU A 27 -15.03 7.56 -4.66
N LEU A 28 -15.66 8.11 -3.62
CA LEU A 28 -15.04 9.12 -2.75
C LEU A 28 -13.79 8.57 -2.07
N LEU A 29 -13.88 7.35 -1.51
CA LEU A 29 -12.76 6.74 -0.79
C LEU A 29 -11.56 6.57 -1.73
N THR A 30 -11.77 6.01 -2.91
CA THR A 30 -10.65 5.77 -3.83
C THR A 30 -10.12 7.04 -4.48
N SER A 31 -10.94 8.07 -4.66
CA SER A 31 -10.48 9.33 -5.27
C SER A 31 -9.76 10.24 -4.28
N HIS A 32 -10.16 10.24 -3.01
CA HIS A 32 -9.60 11.12 -1.98
C HIS A 32 -8.46 10.50 -1.17
N LEU A 33 -8.36 9.17 -1.14
CA LEU A 33 -7.26 8.45 -0.51
C LEU A 33 -6.37 7.76 -1.55
N ASP A 34 -6.14 8.45 -2.67
CA ASP A 34 -5.09 8.08 -3.61
C ASP A 34 -3.70 8.24 -2.95
N PRO A 35 -2.62 7.68 -3.53
CA PRO A 35 -1.28 7.82 -2.96
C PRO A 35 -0.85 9.28 -2.69
N ASN A 36 -1.35 10.24 -3.47
CA ASN A 36 -1.10 11.67 -3.26
C ASN A 36 -1.56 12.16 -1.88
N SER A 37 -2.67 11.62 -1.38
CA SER A 37 -3.19 11.93 -0.03
C SER A 37 -2.15 11.73 1.09
N ILE A 38 -1.19 10.81 0.91
CA ILE A 38 -0.09 10.63 1.87
C ILE A 38 0.73 11.90 2.04
N TYR A 39 1.07 12.56 0.94
CA TYR A 39 1.88 13.76 0.93
C TYR A 39 1.09 15.02 1.29
N THR A 40 -0.17 15.10 0.87
CA THR A 40 -0.99 16.30 1.01
C THR A 40 -1.81 16.34 2.30
N VAL A 41 -2.21 15.19 2.85
CA VAL A 41 -3.07 15.09 4.03
C VAL A 41 -2.34 14.43 5.21
N PHE A 42 -1.79 13.22 5.01
CA PHE A 42 -1.25 12.46 6.13
C PHE A 42 0.11 12.96 6.63
N PHE A 43 0.96 13.48 5.74
CA PHE A 43 2.23 14.11 6.14
C PHE A 43 2.02 15.32 7.07
N PRO A 44 1.15 16.31 6.75
CA PRO A 44 0.84 17.40 7.67
C PRO A 44 0.25 16.92 9.00
N LEU A 45 -0.67 15.94 8.98
CA LEU A 45 -1.24 15.36 10.19
C LEU A 45 -0.16 14.68 11.06
N ALA A 46 0.73 13.92 10.44
CA ALA A 46 1.87 13.30 11.10
C ALA A 46 2.80 14.35 11.72
N ARG A 47 3.02 15.49 11.05
CA ARG A 47 3.84 16.59 11.58
C ARG A 47 3.24 17.23 12.82
N GLY A 48 1.90 17.23 12.92
CA GLY A 48 1.17 17.63 14.12
C GLY A 48 1.32 16.66 15.29
N LEU A 49 1.63 15.38 15.03
CA LEU A 49 1.92 14.40 16.08
C LEU A 49 3.37 14.50 16.56
N ASP A 50 4.31 14.44 15.62
CA ASP A 50 5.76 14.47 15.88
C ASP A 50 6.55 14.63 14.57
N GLU A 51 7.66 15.36 14.62
CA GLU A 51 8.48 15.62 13.43
C GLU A 51 9.09 14.33 12.85
N HIS A 52 9.60 13.44 13.71
CA HIS A 52 10.18 12.18 13.25
C HIS A 52 9.12 11.27 12.64
N VAL A 53 7.89 11.25 13.17
CA VAL A 53 6.77 10.50 12.55
C VAL A 53 6.48 11.03 11.14
N SER A 54 6.46 12.35 10.93
CA SER A 54 6.23 12.92 9.60
C SER A 54 7.31 12.55 8.57
N LEU A 55 8.58 12.53 8.98
CA LEU A 55 9.70 12.11 8.13
C LEU A 55 9.65 10.61 7.83
N MET A 56 9.22 9.79 8.80
CA MET A 56 8.94 8.36 8.57
C MET A 56 7.87 8.13 7.53
N VAL A 57 6.75 8.87 7.58
CA VAL A 57 5.66 8.76 6.59
C VAL A 57 6.20 9.02 5.19
N LEU A 58 6.92 10.13 4.99
CA LEU A 58 7.51 10.46 3.68
C LEU A 58 8.50 9.41 3.19
N TRP A 59 9.41 8.96 4.07
CA TRP A 59 10.42 7.96 3.71
C TRP A 59 9.80 6.63 3.30
N ILE A 60 8.82 6.16 4.07
CA ILE A 60 8.15 4.89 3.83
C ILE A 60 7.26 4.98 2.59
N ALA A 61 6.58 6.10 2.37
CA ALA A 61 5.79 6.35 1.16
C ALA A 61 6.66 6.28 -0.08
N LEU A 62 7.80 6.99 -0.09
CA LEU A 62 8.75 6.98 -1.20
C LEU A 62 9.28 5.57 -1.49
N ALA A 63 9.66 4.83 -0.45
CA ALA A 63 10.15 3.46 -0.61
C ALA A 63 9.05 2.50 -1.11
N ALA A 64 7.82 2.65 -0.60
CA ALA A 64 6.68 1.85 -1.03
C ALA A 64 6.26 2.15 -2.47
N GLU A 65 6.28 3.41 -2.89
CA GLU A 65 6.03 3.83 -4.27
C GLU A 65 7.07 3.26 -5.22
N TRP A 66 8.36 3.41 -4.88
CA TRP A 66 9.44 2.86 -5.68
C TRP A 66 9.30 1.35 -5.84
N LEU A 67 9.09 0.62 -4.72
CA LEU A 67 8.91 -0.83 -4.77
C LEU A 67 7.64 -1.23 -5.54
N ASN A 68 6.53 -0.49 -5.39
CA ASN A 68 5.29 -0.77 -6.12
C ASN A 68 5.50 -0.65 -7.63
N VAL A 69 6.17 0.42 -8.07
CA VAL A 69 6.50 0.61 -9.49
C VAL A 69 7.38 -0.53 -9.96
N VAL A 70 8.49 -0.82 -9.29
CA VAL A 70 9.38 -1.92 -9.68
C VAL A 70 8.61 -3.24 -9.80
N LEU A 71 7.79 -3.60 -8.81
CA LEU A 71 7.01 -4.84 -8.84
C LEU A 71 5.99 -4.85 -9.98
N LYS A 72 5.31 -3.74 -10.27
CA LYS A 72 4.37 -3.64 -11.41
C LYS A 72 5.05 -3.93 -12.74
N TRP A 73 6.26 -3.44 -12.93
CA TRP A 73 7.05 -3.70 -14.14
C TRP A 73 7.53 -5.14 -14.23
N PHE A 74 7.65 -5.90 -13.14
CA PHE A 74 8.06 -7.30 -13.20
C PHE A 74 6.89 -8.27 -13.25
N LEU A 75 5.79 -7.96 -12.54
CA LEU A 75 4.65 -8.84 -12.40
C LEU A 75 3.65 -8.71 -13.55
N PHE A 76 3.63 -7.57 -14.25
CA PHE A 76 2.77 -7.31 -15.42
C PHE A 76 1.31 -7.77 -15.21
N GLY A 77 0.75 -7.47 -14.03
CA GLY A 77 -0.59 -7.95 -13.69
C GLY A 77 -1.69 -7.32 -14.54
N GLU A 78 -2.66 -8.14 -14.96
CA GLU A 78 -3.84 -7.70 -15.71
C GLU A 78 -4.78 -6.82 -14.88
N ARG A 79 -5.58 -5.98 -15.54
CA ARG A 79 -6.63 -5.19 -14.89
C ARG A 79 -8.00 -5.81 -15.13
N PRO A 80 -8.89 -5.85 -14.12
CA PRO A 80 -10.21 -6.49 -14.26
C PRO A 80 -11.03 -5.97 -15.44
N TYR A 81 -11.03 -4.65 -15.65
CA TYR A 81 -11.80 -4.03 -16.73
C TYR A 81 -11.32 -4.45 -18.13
N TRP A 82 -10.01 -4.55 -18.37
CA TRP A 82 -9.49 -4.97 -19.68
C TRP A 82 -9.64 -6.49 -19.87
N TRP A 83 -9.26 -7.25 -18.83
CA TRP A 83 -9.25 -8.71 -18.85
C TRP A 83 -10.64 -9.32 -19.14
N ILE A 84 -11.74 -8.74 -18.65
CA ILE A 84 -13.09 -9.26 -18.92
C ILE A 84 -13.47 -9.19 -20.40
N HIS A 85 -12.99 -8.18 -21.12
CA HIS A 85 -13.24 -8.03 -22.55
C HIS A 85 -12.33 -8.95 -23.36
N GLU A 86 -11.06 -9.06 -22.98
CA GLU A 86 -10.07 -9.91 -23.67
C GLU A 86 -10.33 -11.41 -23.49
N SER A 87 -10.83 -11.82 -22.31
CA SER A 87 -11.18 -13.22 -22.03
C SER A 87 -12.47 -13.70 -22.72
N GLY A 88 -13.27 -12.77 -23.27
CA GLY A 88 -14.60 -13.06 -23.81
C GLY A 88 -15.67 -13.35 -22.75
N LEU A 89 -15.36 -13.22 -21.45
CA LEU A 89 -16.31 -13.45 -20.36
C LEU A 89 -17.47 -12.45 -20.41
N SER A 90 -17.19 -11.20 -20.81
CA SER A 90 -18.20 -10.16 -20.99
C SER A 90 -19.32 -10.60 -21.95
N GLU A 91 -18.97 -11.24 -23.07
CA GLU A 91 -19.93 -11.74 -24.06
C GLU A 91 -20.66 -13.01 -23.59
N ARG A 92 -19.95 -13.90 -22.90
CA ARG A 92 -20.50 -15.18 -22.42
C ARG A 92 -21.54 -15.02 -21.32
N GLU A 93 -21.30 -14.10 -20.38
CA GLU A 93 -22.11 -13.98 -19.17
C GLU A 93 -22.96 -12.70 -19.09
N GLN A 94 -22.73 -11.72 -19.98
CA GLN A 94 -23.48 -10.45 -20.01
C GLN A 94 -23.59 -9.77 -18.64
N LEU A 95 -22.48 -9.77 -17.89
CA LEU A 95 -22.44 -9.27 -16.53
C LEU A 95 -22.70 -7.75 -16.49
N PRO A 96 -23.54 -7.24 -15.55
CA PRO A 96 -23.93 -5.84 -15.49
C PRO A 96 -22.85 -4.97 -14.81
N LEU A 97 -21.60 -5.07 -15.26
CA LEU A 97 -20.50 -4.29 -14.73
C LEU A 97 -20.51 -2.86 -15.24
N ARG A 98 -20.18 -1.94 -14.34
CA ARG A 98 -20.10 -0.51 -14.61
C ARG A 98 -18.67 -0.03 -14.55
N GLN A 99 -18.32 0.79 -15.54
CA GLN A 99 -17.05 1.51 -15.59
C GLN A 99 -17.18 2.85 -14.86
N PHE A 100 -16.10 3.28 -14.21
CA PHE A 100 -16.00 4.57 -13.54
C PHE A 100 -14.80 5.36 -14.09
N PRO A 101 -14.76 6.70 -13.91
CA PRO A 101 -13.62 7.50 -14.39
C PRO A 101 -12.26 7.05 -13.85
N VAL A 102 -12.23 6.45 -12.65
CA VAL A 102 -11.03 5.93 -11.98
C VAL A 102 -10.71 4.47 -12.32
N THR A 103 -11.48 3.84 -13.23
CA THR A 103 -11.26 2.44 -13.66
C THR A 103 -10.02 2.30 -14.53
N CYS A 104 -9.78 3.25 -15.44
CA CYS A 104 -8.71 3.18 -16.42
C CYS A 104 -7.40 3.74 -15.88
N GLU A 105 -6.61 2.89 -15.21
CA GLU A 105 -5.24 3.21 -14.85
C GLU A 105 -4.26 2.78 -15.95
N THR A 106 -3.28 3.62 -16.25
CA THR A 106 -2.34 3.48 -17.38
C THR A 106 -1.14 2.57 -17.11
N GLY A 107 -1.23 1.62 -16.17
CA GLY A 107 -0.11 0.73 -15.87
C GLY A 107 -0.53 -0.59 -15.24
N PRO A 108 0.41 -1.53 -15.04
CA PRO A 108 0.12 -2.88 -14.56
C PRO A 108 -0.61 -2.92 -13.22
N GLY A 109 -1.43 -3.96 -13.03
CA GLY A 109 -2.35 -4.14 -11.91
C GLY A 109 -1.76 -4.72 -10.65
N ASP A 110 -0.64 -5.45 -10.70
CA ASP A 110 -0.11 -6.17 -9.54
C ASP A 110 1.24 -5.59 -9.07
N PRO A 111 1.42 -5.18 -7.80
CA PRO A 111 0.42 -5.11 -6.73
C PRO A 111 -0.33 -3.78 -6.68
N SER A 112 -1.45 -3.74 -5.94
CA SER A 112 -2.23 -2.52 -5.77
C SER A 112 -1.45 -1.42 -5.04
N GLY A 113 -1.11 -0.36 -5.77
CA GLY A 113 -0.37 0.79 -5.23
C GLY A 113 -1.14 1.52 -4.12
N HIS A 114 -2.45 1.70 -4.29
CA HIS A 114 -3.31 2.30 -3.27
C HIS A 114 -3.21 1.56 -1.93
N CYS A 115 -3.30 0.22 -1.96
CA CYS A 115 -3.26 -0.59 -0.75
C CYS A 115 -1.85 -0.66 -0.15
N MET A 116 -0.83 -0.80 -0.99
CA MET A 116 0.57 -0.93 -0.59
C MET A 116 1.11 0.36 0.04
N ILE A 117 0.93 1.49 -0.65
CA ILE A 117 1.47 2.79 -0.21
C ILE A 117 0.71 3.28 1.01
N LEU A 118 -0.63 3.24 0.99
CA LEU A 118 -1.46 3.61 2.15
C LEU A 118 -1.15 2.74 3.36
N GLY A 119 -1.01 1.42 3.16
CA GLY A 119 -0.66 0.49 4.23
C GLY A 119 0.72 0.78 4.83
N ALA A 120 1.74 0.88 3.99
CA ALA A 120 3.10 1.14 4.47
C ALA A 120 3.20 2.51 5.15
N ALA A 121 2.73 3.58 4.51
CA ALA A 121 2.95 4.95 4.94
C ALA A 121 2.13 5.37 6.16
N LEU A 122 0.97 4.77 6.43
CA LEU A 122 0.19 5.06 7.64
C LEU A 122 0.70 4.34 8.89
N TRP A 123 1.51 3.29 8.75
CA TRP A 123 2.04 2.52 9.87
C TRP A 123 2.71 3.37 10.98
N PRO A 124 3.57 4.37 10.66
CA PRO A 124 4.15 5.26 11.67
C PRO A 124 3.12 6.10 12.44
N ILE A 125 2.05 6.54 11.76
CA ILE A 125 0.97 7.31 12.38
C ILE A 125 0.20 6.43 13.35
N VAL A 126 -0.19 5.23 12.92
CA VAL A 126 -0.97 4.28 13.73
C VAL A 126 -0.21 3.87 14.99
N THR A 127 1.08 3.57 14.84
CA THR A 127 1.95 3.22 15.98
C THR A 127 2.14 4.41 16.93
N ALA A 128 2.30 5.63 16.41
CA ALA A 128 2.40 6.85 17.22
C ALA A 128 1.10 7.14 17.98
N LEU A 129 -0.06 7.01 17.33
CA LEU A 129 -1.37 7.18 17.95
C LEU A 129 -1.63 6.14 19.03
N SER A 130 -1.33 4.86 18.77
CA SER A 130 -1.46 3.80 19.78
C SER A 130 -0.55 4.06 20.98
N LYS A 131 0.68 4.51 20.75
CA LYS A 131 1.59 4.94 21.82
C LYS A 131 1.05 6.14 22.58
N ALA A 132 0.49 7.14 21.91
CA ALA A 132 -0.15 8.28 22.56
C ALA A 132 -1.31 7.84 23.47
N VAL A 133 -2.23 7.02 22.96
CA VAL A 133 -3.34 6.45 23.75
C VAL A 133 -2.81 5.69 24.97
N SER A 134 -1.74 4.90 24.81
CA SER A 134 -1.16 4.14 25.92
C SER A 134 -0.63 4.98 27.08
N ARG A 135 -0.31 6.27 26.84
CA ARG A 135 0.09 7.21 27.89
C ARG A 135 -1.08 7.61 28.79
N TYR A 136 -2.30 7.61 28.26
CA TYR A 136 -3.50 8.05 28.97
C TYR A 136 -4.34 6.89 29.50
N THR A 137 -4.17 5.68 28.99
CA THR A 137 -4.93 4.51 29.45
C THR A 137 -4.12 3.22 29.46
N ARG A 138 -4.37 2.37 30.47
CA ARG A 138 -3.85 1.00 30.52
C ARG A 138 -4.72 -0.01 29.78
N SER A 139 -5.92 0.38 29.32
CA SER A 139 -6.84 -0.49 28.60
C SER A 139 -6.18 -1.05 27.34
N ARG A 140 -6.22 -2.38 27.17
CA ARG A 140 -5.71 -3.03 25.94
C ARG A 140 -6.60 -2.70 24.74
N LEU A 141 -7.91 -2.65 24.95
CA LEU A 141 -8.88 -2.36 23.88
C LEU A 141 -8.64 -0.99 23.25
N LEU A 142 -8.52 0.06 24.07
CA LEU A 142 -8.30 1.43 23.57
C LEU A 142 -6.97 1.57 22.82
N ARG A 143 -5.93 0.84 23.23
CA ARG A 143 -4.64 0.81 22.53
C ARG A 143 -4.71 0.12 21.16
N LEU A 144 -5.67 -0.78 20.94
CA LEU A 144 -5.90 -1.47 19.67
C LEU A 144 -6.78 -0.65 18.71
N VAL A 145 -7.54 0.34 19.19
CA VAL A 145 -8.44 1.14 18.35
C VAL A 145 -7.73 1.75 17.12
N PRO A 146 -6.54 2.38 17.22
CA PRO A 146 -5.86 2.91 16.03
C PRO A 146 -5.54 1.83 15.00
N PHE A 147 -5.14 0.63 15.43
CA PHE A 147 -4.86 -0.49 14.53
C PHE A 147 -6.13 -1.05 13.90
N LEU A 148 -7.24 -1.11 14.64
CA LEU A 148 -8.53 -1.56 14.11
C LEU A 148 -9.05 -0.58 13.06
N LEU A 149 -9.01 0.73 13.33
CA LEU A 149 -9.43 1.75 12.37
C LEU A 149 -8.58 1.71 11.10
N TYR A 150 -7.26 1.53 11.27
CA TYR A 150 -6.34 1.38 10.15
C TYR A 150 -6.62 0.11 9.33
N LEU A 151 -6.88 -1.03 9.96
CA LEU A 151 -7.23 -2.26 9.26
C LEU A 151 -8.55 -2.09 8.48
N LEU A 152 -9.58 -1.50 9.12
CA LEU A 152 -10.85 -1.22 8.47
C LEU A 152 -10.67 -0.28 7.26
N LEU A 153 -9.81 0.73 7.38
CA LEU A 153 -9.47 1.63 6.28
C LEU A 153 -8.83 0.89 5.11
N LEU A 154 -7.86 -0.01 5.38
CA LEU A 154 -7.21 -0.79 4.33
C LEU A 154 -8.17 -1.77 3.65
N VAL A 155 -9.04 -2.43 4.41
CA VAL A 155 -10.08 -3.29 3.85
C VAL A 155 -11.02 -2.48 2.98
N ALA A 156 -11.48 -1.32 3.46
CA ALA A 156 -12.35 -0.43 2.69
C ALA A 156 -11.68 0.06 1.40
N MET A 157 -10.40 0.45 1.46
CA MET A 157 -9.61 0.84 0.29
C MET A 157 -9.49 -0.34 -0.70
N GLY A 158 -9.17 -1.53 -0.22
CA GLY A 158 -9.10 -2.72 -1.06
C GLY A 158 -10.42 -3.01 -1.79
N LEU A 159 -11.53 -2.96 -1.06
CA LEU A 159 -12.87 -3.13 -1.62
C LEU A 159 -13.21 -2.03 -2.64
N SER A 160 -12.85 -0.76 -2.39
CA SER A 160 -13.08 0.30 -3.36
C SER A 160 -12.32 0.07 -4.67
N ARG A 161 -11.10 -0.49 -4.60
CA ARG A 161 -10.30 -0.83 -5.79
C ARG A 161 -10.89 -1.96 -6.63
N ILE A 162 -11.49 -2.96 -5.98
CA ILE A 162 -12.22 -4.04 -6.65
C ILE A 162 -13.52 -3.51 -7.25
N PHE A 163 -14.25 -2.67 -6.50
CA PHE A 163 -15.51 -2.06 -6.93
C PHE A 163 -15.35 -1.26 -8.23
N VAL A 164 -14.29 -0.47 -8.36
CA VAL A 164 -14.03 0.34 -9.57
C VAL A 164 -13.34 -0.44 -10.69
N LEU A 165 -13.20 -1.78 -10.56
CA LEU A 165 -12.57 -2.66 -11.56
C LEU A 165 -11.10 -2.33 -11.86
N ALA A 166 -10.42 -1.66 -10.94
CA ALA A 166 -9.01 -1.31 -11.12
C ALA A 166 -8.07 -2.40 -10.61
N HIS A 167 -8.49 -3.25 -9.67
CA HIS A 167 -7.66 -4.35 -9.16
C HIS A 167 -8.47 -5.60 -8.88
N PHE A 168 -7.86 -6.76 -9.12
CA PHE A 168 -8.39 -8.02 -8.63
C PHE A 168 -8.17 -8.17 -7.11
N PRO A 169 -8.97 -9.00 -6.40
CA PRO A 169 -8.78 -9.23 -4.97
C PRO A 169 -7.38 -9.68 -4.59
N HIS A 170 -6.75 -10.55 -5.39
CA HIS A 170 -5.40 -11.02 -5.12
C HIS A 170 -4.35 -9.90 -5.24
N GLN A 171 -4.55 -8.90 -6.10
CA GLN A 171 -3.66 -7.75 -6.27
C GLN A 171 -3.79 -6.73 -5.12
N VAL A 172 -5.00 -6.62 -4.58
CA VAL A 172 -5.26 -5.86 -3.36
C VAL A 172 -4.57 -6.53 -2.18
N ILE A 173 -4.73 -7.84 -2.04
CA ILE A 173 -4.07 -8.63 -1.00
C ILE A 173 -2.56 -8.52 -1.17
N SER A 174 -2.00 -8.79 -2.36
CA SER A 174 -0.57 -8.68 -2.62
C SER A 174 -0.05 -7.29 -2.28
N GLY A 175 -0.76 -6.21 -2.62
CA GLY A 175 -0.39 -4.84 -2.23
C GLY A 175 -0.43 -4.62 -0.73
N SER A 176 -1.48 -5.09 -0.05
CA SER A 176 -1.56 -5.05 1.41
C SER A 176 -0.55 -5.94 2.11
N LEU A 177 -0.04 -6.99 1.45
CA LEU A 177 0.92 -7.98 1.96
C LEU A 177 2.38 -7.72 1.54
N ALA A 178 2.62 -6.90 0.52
CA ALA A 178 3.93 -6.62 -0.08
C ALA A 178 4.86 -5.92 0.92
N GLY A 179 5.56 -6.75 1.69
CA GLY A 179 6.56 -6.38 2.68
C GLY A 179 7.23 -7.56 3.39
N GLU A 180 6.93 -8.81 3.02
CA GLU A 180 7.64 -9.99 3.54
C GLU A 180 8.97 -10.22 2.82
N GLY A 181 9.93 -9.33 3.06
CA GLY A 181 11.34 -9.64 2.89
C GLY A 181 11.88 -10.28 4.17
N GLY A 182 11.86 -11.62 4.23
CA GLY A 182 12.64 -12.46 5.15
C GLY A 182 12.89 -11.93 6.56
N SER A 183 11.92 -12.05 7.46
CA SER A 183 12.14 -11.88 8.90
C SER A 183 12.89 -13.09 9.48
N GLN A 184 14.20 -13.16 9.26
CA GLN A 184 15.08 -13.87 10.20
C GLN A 184 15.28 -13.00 11.45
N PRO A 185 15.21 -13.59 12.66
CA PRO A 185 15.60 -12.88 13.88
C PRO A 185 17.12 -12.66 13.88
N LEU A 186 17.56 -11.50 13.37
CA LEU A 186 18.96 -11.09 13.45
C LEU A 186 19.31 -10.49 14.83
N PRO A 187 20.58 -10.56 15.26
CA PRO A 187 20.96 -10.41 16.66
C PRO A 187 20.72 -9.00 17.19
N ARG A 188 20.46 -8.93 18.50
CA ARG A 188 20.27 -7.68 19.25
C ARG A 188 21.50 -6.77 19.11
N SER A 189 21.26 -5.49 18.81
CA SER A 189 22.23 -4.40 18.86
C SER A 189 23.01 -4.42 20.19
N PRO A 190 24.33 -4.10 20.20
CA PRO A 190 25.18 -4.13 21.39
C PRO A 190 25.04 -2.88 22.28
N PHE A 191 24.13 -1.95 21.99
CA PHE A 191 23.99 -0.73 22.79
C PHE A 191 23.01 -0.91 23.96
N PRO A 192 23.42 -0.59 25.21
CA PRO A 192 22.54 -0.71 26.37
C PRO A 192 21.59 0.49 26.40
N ALA A 193 20.32 0.27 26.05
CA ALA A 193 19.23 1.20 26.36
C ALA A 193 18.48 0.69 27.60
N HIS A 194 18.35 1.54 28.61
CA HIS A 194 17.57 1.31 29.84
C HIS A 194 16.17 0.73 29.55
N PRO A 195 15.67 -0.23 30.36
CA PRO A 195 14.44 -0.93 30.04
C PRO A 195 13.23 -0.17 30.58
N ILE A 196 12.53 0.54 29.70
CA ILE A 196 11.06 0.58 29.83
C ILE A 196 10.57 -0.52 28.89
N PRO A 197 9.87 -1.56 29.39
CA PRO A 197 9.26 -2.56 28.52
C PRO A 197 8.12 -1.87 27.76
N VAL A 198 8.41 -1.39 26.56
CA VAL A 198 7.36 -1.08 25.59
C VAL A 198 6.76 -2.43 25.22
N PRO A 199 5.43 -2.63 25.38
CA PRO A 199 4.78 -3.84 24.91
C PRO A 199 5.12 -4.01 23.44
N THR A 200 5.68 -5.16 23.07
CA THR A 200 5.85 -5.52 21.67
C THR A 200 4.48 -5.39 21.00
N PRO A 201 4.30 -4.53 19.98
CA PRO A 201 3.06 -4.51 19.25
C PRO A 201 2.78 -5.92 18.71
N PRO A 202 1.50 -6.31 18.53
CA PRO A 202 1.18 -7.57 17.86
C PRO A 202 1.96 -7.63 16.54
N VAL A 203 2.47 -8.81 16.20
CA VAL A 203 3.15 -9.04 14.92
C VAL A 203 2.19 -8.52 13.84
N PRO A 204 2.62 -7.53 13.02
CA PRO A 204 1.75 -7.02 11.98
C PRO A 204 1.35 -8.18 11.06
N ALA A 205 0.08 -8.26 10.66
CA ALA A 205 -0.29 -9.04 9.48
C ALA A 205 0.63 -8.67 8.29
N PRO A 206 0.93 -9.64 7.40
CA PRO A 206 1.90 -9.43 6.33
C PRO A 206 1.55 -8.19 5.50
N GLY A 207 2.56 -7.43 5.08
CA GLY A 207 2.51 -6.16 4.31
C GLY A 207 2.19 -4.86 5.02
N MET A 208 1.84 -4.90 6.30
CA MET A 208 2.31 -3.88 7.25
C MET A 208 3.83 -3.99 7.51
N ALA A 209 4.44 -5.07 7.03
CA ALA A 209 5.83 -5.42 7.24
C ALA A 209 6.80 -4.41 6.60
N LEU A 210 6.48 -3.79 5.46
CA LEU A 210 7.34 -2.76 4.86
C LEU A 210 7.40 -1.52 5.75
N GLY A 211 6.25 -0.98 6.15
CA GLY A 211 6.18 0.17 7.05
C GLY A 211 6.82 -0.13 8.41
N TRP A 212 6.55 -1.31 8.98
CA TRP A 212 7.16 -1.76 10.22
C TRP A 212 8.67 -1.96 10.12
N GLY A 213 9.16 -2.56 9.04
CA GLY A 213 10.57 -2.85 8.80
C GLY A 213 11.37 -1.57 8.63
N LEU A 214 10.91 -0.65 7.79
CA LEU A 214 11.55 0.65 7.58
C LEU A 214 11.49 1.54 8.83
N GLN A 215 10.40 1.51 9.59
CA GLN A 215 10.29 2.27 10.84
C GLN A 215 11.29 1.79 11.91
N ARG A 216 11.69 0.51 11.90
CA ARG A 216 12.69 -0.02 12.83
C ARG A 216 14.11 0.49 12.56
N TRP A 217 14.40 0.89 11.34
CA TRP A 217 15.72 1.33 10.90
C TRP A 217 15.63 2.72 10.26
N PRO A 218 15.26 3.75 11.03
CA PRO A 218 15.07 5.08 10.49
C PRO A 218 16.41 5.63 9.97
N PRO A 219 16.44 6.19 8.75
CA PRO A 219 17.57 6.95 8.28
C PRO A 219 17.89 8.15 9.17
N ASN A 220 19.13 8.63 9.07
CA ASN A 220 19.50 9.88 9.74
C ASN A 220 19.05 11.08 8.88
N PHE A 221 17.83 11.55 9.13
CA PHE A 221 17.22 12.67 8.40
C PHE A 221 17.89 14.02 8.61
N LEU A 222 18.80 14.16 9.58
CA LEU A 222 19.51 15.42 9.81
C LEU A 222 20.67 15.63 8.83
N LYS A 223 21.06 14.59 8.08
CA LYS A 223 22.22 14.67 7.19
C LYS A 223 21.74 14.85 5.75
N VAL A 224 22.01 16.02 5.16
CA VAL A 224 21.71 16.32 3.73
C VAL A 224 22.24 15.23 2.78
N ARG A 225 23.39 14.64 3.11
CA ARG A 225 23.97 13.51 2.35
C ARG A 225 23.02 12.32 2.20
N PHE A 226 22.13 12.06 3.15
CA PHE A 226 21.14 10.98 3.04
C PHE A 226 20.22 11.24 1.85
N PHE A 227 19.64 12.44 1.77
CA PHE A 227 18.73 12.79 0.67
C PHE A 227 19.43 12.75 -0.69
N LEU A 228 20.65 13.28 -0.78
CA LEU A 228 21.43 13.24 -2.02
C LEU A 228 21.75 11.80 -2.46
N LEU A 229 22.19 10.95 -1.53
CA LEU A 229 22.50 9.55 -1.82
C LEU A 229 21.24 8.75 -2.18
N THR A 230 20.12 8.98 -1.51
CA THR A 230 18.83 8.35 -1.84
C THR A 230 18.37 8.78 -3.23
N ALA A 231 18.40 10.08 -3.55
CA ALA A 231 18.01 10.58 -4.87
C ALA A 231 18.89 10.00 -5.98
N LEU A 232 20.22 10.01 -5.77
CA LEU A 232 21.17 9.39 -6.69
C LEU A 232 20.92 7.88 -6.83
N GLY A 233 20.70 7.18 -5.73
CA GLY A 233 20.41 5.75 -5.72
C GLY A 233 19.15 5.39 -6.49
N LEU A 234 18.06 6.14 -6.27
CA LEU A 234 16.81 5.97 -7.02
C LEU A 234 17.03 6.21 -8.52
N LEU A 235 17.70 7.29 -8.89
CA LEU A 235 18.04 7.59 -10.29
C LEU A 235 18.86 6.47 -10.93
N LEU A 236 19.94 6.03 -10.29
CA LEU A 236 20.79 4.96 -10.80
C LEU A 236 20.03 3.64 -10.91
N SER A 237 19.16 3.33 -9.94
CA SER A 237 18.33 2.13 -9.98
C SER A 237 17.29 2.17 -11.09
N ALA A 238 16.70 3.34 -11.38
CA ALA A 238 15.79 3.53 -12.50
C ALA A 238 16.51 3.35 -13.84
N LEU A 239 17.68 3.96 -14.01
CA LEU A 239 18.51 3.81 -15.21
C LEU A 239 18.96 2.36 -15.41
N ALA A 240 19.36 1.68 -14.34
CA ALA A 240 19.72 0.27 -14.39
C ALA A 240 18.53 -0.61 -14.77
N LEU A 241 17.35 -0.38 -14.19
CA LEU A 241 16.14 -1.13 -14.50
C LEU A 241 15.73 -0.94 -15.97
N HIS A 242 15.75 0.30 -16.47
CA HIS A 242 15.49 0.61 -17.87
C HIS A 242 16.51 -0.08 -18.80
N GLY A 243 17.80 0.00 -18.48
CA GLY A 243 18.86 -0.67 -19.24
C GLY A 243 18.75 -2.20 -19.25
N LEU A 244 18.36 -2.81 -18.13
CA LEU A 244 18.15 -4.25 -18.04
C LEU A 244 16.90 -4.69 -18.81
N ALA A 245 15.81 -3.95 -18.70
CA ALA A 245 14.56 -4.27 -19.39
C ALA A 245 14.72 -4.13 -20.92
N THR A 246 15.38 -3.07 -21.39
CA THR A 246 15.73 -2.91 -22.82
C THR A 246 16.68 -4.02 -23.30
N ALA A 247 17.70 -4.38 -22.52
CA ALA A 247 18.59 -5.50 -22.86
C ALA A 247 17.88 -6.87 -22.88
N ALA A 248 16.83 -7.03 -22.07
CA ALA A 248 15.97 -8.21 -22.08
C ALA A 248 14.94 -8.22 -23.23
N GLY A 249 14.91 -7.16 -24.06
CA GLY A 249 13.97 -7.04 -25.19
C GLY A 249 12.56 -6.66 -24.77
N LEU A 250 12.37 -6.13 -23.55
CA LEU A 250 11.09 -5.56 -23.14
C LEU A 250 10.95 -4.17 -23.79
N ASP A 251 9.87 -3.99 -24.54
CA ASP A 251 9.49 -2.69 -25.09
C ASP A 251 8.94 -1.81 -23.96
N LEU A 252 9.59 -0.68 -23.71
CA LEU A 252 9.22 0.26 -22.65
C LEU A 252 8.56 1.52 -23.22
N ASP A 253 8.30 1.59 -24.53
CA ASP A 253 7.72 2.73 -25.24
C ASP A 253 6.18 2.75 -25.20
N TRP A 254 5.57 2.14 -24.18
CA TRP A 254 4.11 2.11 -23.98
C TRP A 254 3.57 3.39 -23.33
#